data_AF-A0A3Q3KU46-F1
#
_entry.id   AF-A0A3Q3KU46-F1
#
_cell.length_a   1.000
_cell.length_b   1.000
_cell.length_c   1.000
_cell.angle_alpha   90.00
_cell.angle_beta   90.00
_cell.angle_gamma   90.00
#
_symmetry.space_group_name_H-M   'P 1'
#
loop_
_entity.id
_entity.type
_entity.pdbx_description
1 polymer ?
#
loop_
_entity_poly.entity_id
_entity_poly.type
_entity_poly.pdbx_seq_one_letter_code
_entity_poly.pdbx_strand_id
1 'polypeptide(L)'
;MNTNWPASVQVSVNATPLTIERGDNKTSHKPLYLKQVCQPGRNTIQITVTACCCSHLFVLQLVHRPSVRSVLQGLMKKRLLPAEHCVTKIKRNFSSGTIPGTPGLNGEDGVEQTAIRVSLKCPITFRRIQLPARGHDCRHIQCFDLESYLQLNCERGTWRCPVCNKTALLEGLEVDQYMLGILIYVQNSEYEEITIDPVCSWKPVPVKPDIHVKEESDGPVLKRCRTLSPSHMVLPSVMEMIASLGPSSSSNPASASSPMPYPSLSTCLFLQLLPELTNPDELLSYLGPPDLPNNNNDDLLSLFENN
;
A
#
# COMPACT_ATOMS: atom_id res chain seq x y z
N MET A 1 12.06 27.14 -0.90
CA MET A 1 11.26 28.25 -0.34
C MET A 1 9.96 27.69 0.14
N ASN A 2 9.58 27.91 1.39
CA ASN A 2 8.28 27.47 1.89
C ASN A 2 7.25 28.53 1.54
N THR A 3 6.14 28.14 0.93
CA THR A 3 5.04 29.06 0.66
C THR A 3 4.45 29.56 1.98
N ASN A 4 4.27 30.87 2.09
CA ASN A 4 3.60 31.48 3.22
C ASN A 4 2.75 32.67 2.75
N TRP A 5 1.42 32.53 2.77
CA TRP A 5 0.50 33.59 2.39
C TRP A 5 0.16 34.48 3.59
N PRO A 6 0.26 35.82 3.49
CA PRO A 6 -0.20 36.73 4.55
C PRO A 6 -1.66 36.46 4.92
N ALA A 7 -2.02 36.55 6.20
CA ALA A 7 -3.35 36.14 6.68
C ALA A 7 -4.51 36.88 5.99
N SER A 8 -4.35 38.17 5.72
CA SER A 8 -5.34 39.07 5.12
C SER A 8 -5.26 39.20 3.59
N VAL A 9 -4.50 38.34 2.93
CA VAL A 9 -4.33 38.41 1.47
C VAL A 9 -5.50 37.78 0.73
N GLN A 10 -5.93 38.44 -0.33
CA GLN A 10 -6.83 37.91 -1.35
C GLN A 10 -6.14 38.01 -2.70
N VAL A 11 -6.31 36.98 -3.53
CA VAL A 11 -5.70 36.91 -4.86
C VAL A 11 -6.80 36.66 -5.88
N SER A 12 -6.80 37.43 -6.96
CA SER A 12 -7.62 37.16 -8.14
C SER A 12 -6.78 37.23 -9.41
N VAL A 13 -7.18 36.47 -10.42
CA VAL A 13 -6.55 36.48 -11.74
C VAL A 13 -7.65 36.66 -12.77
N ASN A 14 -7.52 37.66 -13.63
CA ASN A 14 -8.52 38.01 -14.65
C ASN A 14 -9.93 38.19 -14.03
N ALA A 15 -10.00 38.89 -12.89
CA ALA A 15 -11.20 39.07 -12.08
C ALA A 15 -11.81 37.79 -11.45
N THR A 16 -11.20 36.62 -11.65
CA THR A 16 -11.60 35.36 -10.99
C THR A 16 -10.87 35.23 -9.64
N PRO A 17 -11.59 35.21 -8.51
CA PRO A 17 -10.97 35.04 -7.20
C PRO A 17 -10.42 33.62 -7.03
N LEU A 18 -9.26 33.49 -6.37
CA LEU A 18 -8.62 32.22 -6.06
C LEU A 18 -8.67 31.92 -4.56
N THR A 19 -8.97 30.67 -4.22
CA THR A 19 -8.99 30.20 -2.84
C THR A 19 -7.60 29.82 -2.39
N ILE A 20 -7.13 30.42 -1.29
CA ILE A 20 -5.87 30.04 -0.65
C ILE A 20 -6.16 28.96 0.39
N GLU A 21 -5.71 27.75 0.11
CA GLU A 21 -5.74 26.66 1.09
C GLU A 21 -4.75 26.95 2.23
N ARG A 22 -5.31 27.09 3.44
CA ARG A 22 -4.55 27.17 4.69
C ARG A 22 -4.87 25.89 5.45
N GLY A 23 -3.95 24.92 5.45
CA GLY A 23 -4.16 23.68 6.20
C GLY A 23 -4.42 23.93 7.69
N ASP A 24 -4.92 22.92 8.40
CA ASP A 24 -5.46 23.05 9.77
C ASP A 24 -4.54 23.79 10.76
N ASN A 25 -3.22 23.66 10.59
CA ASN A 25 -2.22 24.28 11.46
C ASN A 25 -1.82 25.72 11.05
N LYS A 26 -2.47 26.32 10.04
CA LYS A 26 -2.22 27.69 9.49
C LYS A 26 -0.79 27.97 9.00
N THR A 27 0.11 26.99 9.04
CA THR A 27 1.51 27.10 8.62
C THR A 27 1.81 26.36 7.32
N SER A 28 0.95 25.43 6.92
CA SER A 28 1.03 24.68 5.67
C SER A 28 0.22 25.37 4.57
N HIS A 29 0.85 26.33 3.91
CA HIS A 29 0.30 27.01 2.74
C HIS A 29 0.78 26.35 1.45
N LYS A 30 -0.07 26.30 0.43
CA LYS A 30 0.30 25.82 -0.92
C LYS A 30 0.38 26.97 -1.92
N PRO A 31 1.25 26.89 -2.94
CA PRO A 31 1.23 27.81 -4.07
C PRO A 31 -0.15 27.82 -4.77
N LEU A 32 -0.53 28.96 -5.33
CA LEU A 32 -1.71 29.06 -6.19
C LEU A 32 -1.34 28.64 -7.61
N TYR A 33 -2.17 27.78 -8.21
CA TYR A 33 -2.00 27.35 -9.60
C TYR A 33 -2.89 28.19 -10.50
N LEU A 34 -2.26 28.96 -11.39
CA LEU A 34 -2.98 29.93 -12.22
C LEU A 34 -3.42 29.36 -13.58
N LYS A 35 -2.91 28.19 -13.99
CA LYS A 35 -3.08 27.66 -15.35
C LYS A 35 -4.53 27.63 -15.83
N GLN A 36 -5.47 27.28 -14.96
CA GLN A 36 -6.89 27.15 -15.31
C GLN A 36 -7.62 28.49 -15.50
N VAL A 37 -7.08 29.59 -14.96
CA VAL A 37 -7.65 30.94 -15.05
C VAL A 37 -6.88 31.85 -16.00
N CYS A 38 -5.79 31.34 -16.59
CA CYS A 38 -5.01 32.04 -17.59
C CYS A 38 -5.71 32.05 -18.95
N GLN A 39 -5.55 33.14 -19.69
CA GLN A 39 -6.04 33.31 -21.05
C GLN A 39 -4.88 33.67 -22.01
N PRO A 40 -5.02 33.47 -23.33
CA PRO A 40 -4.07 33.97 -24.30
C PRO A 40 -3.86 35.48 -24.19
N GLY A 41 -2.61 35.95 -24.27
CA GLY A 41 -2.25 37.36 -24.18
C GLY A 41 -2.11 37.87 -22.74
N ARG A 42 -2.61 39.08 -22.46
CA ARG A 42 -2.40 39.75 -21.17
C ARG A 42 -3.26 39.12 -20.08
N ASN A 43 -2.61 38.74 -18.99
CA ASN A 43 -3.24 38.28 -17.76
C ASN A 43 -2.98 39.31 -16.65
N THR A 44 -3.98 39.59 -15.83
CA THR A 44 -3.86 40.53 -14.71
C THR A 44 -4.01 39.76 -13.40
N ILE A 45 -2.97 39.77 -12.58
CA ILE A 45 -2.98 39.21 -11.23
C ILE A 45 -3.16 40.38 -10.26
N GLN A 46 -4.24 40.33 -9.47
CA GLN A 46 -4.50 41.31 -8.43
C GLN A 46 -4.30 40.68 -7.06
N ILE A 47 -3.47 41.32 -6.24
CA ILE A 47 -3.19 40.92 -4.86
C ILE A 47 -3.67 42.04 -3.97
N THR A 48 -4.71 41.77 -3.18
CA THR A 48 -5.30 42.73 -2.24
C THR A 48 -4.93 42.31 -0.82
N VAL A 49 -4.45 43.26 -0.01
CA VAL A 49 -4.14 43.04 1.40
C VAL A 49 -4.84 44.11 2.24
N THR A 50 -5.47 43.71 3.35
CA THR A 50 -6.07 44.66 4.30
C THR A 50 -5.13 45.06 5.45
N ALA A 51 -3.94 44.48 5.51
CA ALA A 51 -2.87 44.81 6.46
C ALA A 51 -1.51 44.84 5.74
N CYS A 52 -0.51 45.59 6.26
CA CYS A 52 0.83 45.64 5.66
C CYS A 52 1.43 44.24 5.54
N CYS A 53 1.92 43.91 4.35
CA CYS A 53 2.60 42.65 4.04
C CYS A 53 4.12 42.85 3.85
N CYS A 54 4.70 43.82 4.57
CA CYS A 54 6.04 44.35 4.32
C CYS A 54 7.20 43.34 4.50
N SER A 55 6.91 42.18 5.09
CA SER A 55 7.84 41.05 5.26
C SER A 55 7.69 39.94 4.20
N HIS A 56 6.91 40.16 3.13
CA HIS A 56 6.59 39.12 2.14
C HIS A 56 7.06 39.49 0.74
N LEU A 57 7.45 38.46 -0.02
CA LEU A 57 7.75 38.54 -1.44
C LEU A 57 6.77 37.65 -2.20
N PHE A 58 6.09 38.21 -3.21
CA PHE A 58 5.26 37.44 -4.12
C PHE A 58 6.08 37.05 -5.34
N VAL A 59 6.09 35.76 -5.67
CA VAL A 59 6.88 35.19 -6.78
C VAL A 59 5.93 34.48 -7.73
N LEU A 60 6.02 34.82 -9.01
CA LEU A 60 5.38 34.06 -10.09
C LEU A 60 6.44 33.20 -10.78
N GLN A 61 6.22 31.89 -10.83
CA GLN A 61 7.15 30.95 -11.43
C GLN A 61 6.42 30.04 -12.42
N LEU A 62 7.02 29.87 -13.60
CA LEU A 62 6.62 28.82 -14.52
C LEU A 62 7.20 27.49 -14.02
N VAL A 63 6.34 26.50 -13.80
CA VAL A 63 6.73 25.19 -13.27
C VAL A 63 6.28 24.07 -14.20
N HIS A 64 7.10 23.03 -14.31
CA HIS A 64 6.70 21.78 -14.94
C HIS A 64 6.09 20.86 -13.88
N ARG A 65 4.84 20.44 -14.08
CA ARG A 65 4.14 19.50 -13.20
C ARG A 65 3.80 18.25 -14.00
N PRO A 66 4.64 17.21 -13.96
CA PRO A 66 4.33 15.96 -14.65
C PRO A 66 3.08 15.32 -14.02
N SER A 67 2.29 14.64 -14.85
CA SER A 67 1.16 13.85 -14.37
C SER A 67 1.64 12.66 -13.54
N VAL A 68 0.78 12.14 -12.65
CA VAL A 68 1.08 10.91 -11.89
C VAL A 68 1.48 9.77 -12.83
N ARG A 69 0.76 9.62 -13.95
CA ARG A 69 1.06 8.62 -14.98
C ARG A 69 2.47 8.79 -15.58
N SER A 70 2.87 10.01 -15.93
CA SER A 70 4.21 10.29 -16.47
C SER A 70 5.30 9.96 -15.45
N VAL A 71 5.08 10.33 -14.18
CA VAL A 71 6.01 10.00 -13.09
C VAL A 71 6.11 8.49 -12.89
N LEU A 72 4.99 7.78 -12.88
CA LEU A 72 4.92 6.33 -12.71
C LEU A 72 5.69 5.60 -13.81
N GLN A 73 5.47 5.97 -15.08
CA GLN A 73 6.23 5.43 -16.21
C GLN A 73 7.74 5.69 -16.07
N GLY A 74 8.12 6.89 -15.64
CA GLY A 74 9.52 7.24 -15.39
C GLY A 74 10.16 6.38 -14.28
N LEU A 75 9.43 6.13 -13.19
CA LEU A 75 9.88 5.27 -12.10
C LEU A 75 10.01 3.81 -12.53
N MET A 76 9.03 3.26 -13.25
CA MET A 76 9.11 1.89 -13.75
C MET A 76 10.34 1.67 -14.64
N LYS A 77 10.68 2.66 -15.48
CA LYS A 77 11.85 2.58 -16.37
C LYS A 77 13.19 2.81 -15.67
N LYS A 78 13.24 3.67 -14.65
CA LYS A 78 14.51 4.16 -14.05
C LYS A 78 14.78 3.65 -12.63
N ARG A 79 13.80 3.06 -11.98
CA ARG A 79 13.80 2.74 -10.55
C ARG A 79 13.25 1.32 -10.26
N LEU A 80 13.29 0.43 -11.24
CA LEU A 80 13.06 -0.98 -10.99
C LEU A 80 14.21 -1.54 -10.14
N LEU A 81 13.90 -2.12 -8.99
CA LEU A 81 14.85 -2.81 -8.13
C LEU A 81 14.90 -4.29 -8.56
N PRO A 82 16.03 -4.77 -9.11
CA PRO A 82 16.13 -6.15 -9.56
C PRO A 82 15.86 -7.16 -8.46
N ALA A 83 15.28 -8.30 -8.81
CA ALA A 83 14.84 -9.30 -7.85
C ALA A 83 16.00 -9.84 -6.98
N GLU A 84 17.22 -9.93 -7.51
CA GLU A 84 18.43 -10.30 -6.77
C GLU A 84 18.74 -9.30 -5.64
N HIS A 85 18.53 -8.00 -5.92
CA HIS A 85 18.71 -6.94 -4.94
C HIS A 85 17.57 -6.93 -3.91
N CYS A 86 16.33 -7.23 -4.33
CA CYS A 86 15.20 -7.43 -3.43
C CYS A 86 15.48 -8.58 -2.44
N VAL A 87 15.94 -9.74 -2.94
CA VAL A 87 16.34 -10.90 -2.13
C VAL A 87 17.42 -10.51 -1.12
N THR A 88 18.40 -9.71 -1.53
CA THR A 88 19.43 -9.20 -0.61
C THR A 88 18.83 -8.32 0.49
N LYS A 89 17.83 -7.47 0.19
CA LYS A 89 17.09 -6.69 1.21
C LYS A 89 16.28 -7.60 2.14
N ILE A 90 15.64 -8.64 1.62
CA ILE A 90 14.85 -9.59 2.40
C ILE A 90 15.74 -10.37 3.38
N LYS A 91 16.86 -10.95 2.92
CA LYS A 91 17.80 -11.74 3.75
C LYS A 91 18.27 -11.01 5.01
N ARG A 92 18.47 -9.69 4.95
CA ARG A 92 18.86 -8.86 6.11
C ARG A 92 17.86 -8.90 7.28
N ASN A 93 16.58 -9.18 7.00
CA ASN A 93 15.55 -9.30 8.03
C ASN A 93 15.70 -10.59 8.85
N PHE A 94 16.30 -11.64 8.28
CA PHE A 94 16.56 -12.90 8.97
C PHE A 94 17.89 -12.90 9.75
N SER A 95 18.83 -12.04 9.37
CA SER A 95 20.15 -11.93 10.03
C SER A 95 20.16 -11.03 11.28
N SER A 96 19.08 -10.30 11.58
CA SER A 96 19.05 -9.25 12.61
C SER A 96 19.00 -9.76 14.07
N GLY A 97 19.32 -11.04 14.31
CA GLY A 97 19.40 -11.66 15.64
C GLY A 97 20.74 -11.52 16.36
N THR A 98 21.75 -10.87 15.78
CA THR A 98 23.04 -10.61 16.44
C THR A 98 23.32 -9.11 16.51
N ILE A 99 23.03 -8.48 17.65
CA ILE A 99 23.51 -7.13 17.97
C ILE A 99 24.98 -7.24 18.39
N PRO A 100 25.96 -6.64 17.69
CA PRO A 100 27.32 -6.50 18.21
C PRO A 100 27.34 -5.32 19.19
N GLY A 101 27.52 -5.59 20.50
CA GLY A 101 27.87 -4.53 21.46
C GLY A 101 27.24 -4.58 22.86
N THR A 102 26.34 -5.51 23.16
CA THR A 102 25.82 -5.72 24.53
C THR A 102 26.34 -7.04 25.08
N PRO A 103 27.11 -7.06 26.18
CA PRO A 103 27.45 -8.30 26.87
C PRO A 103 26.18 -8.80 27.57
N GLY A 104 25.50 -9.77 26.95
CA GLY A 104 24.39 -10.48 27.56
C GLY A 104 24.92 -11.49 28.58
N LEU A 105 24.53 -11.32 29.84
CA LEU A 105 24.58 -12.36 30.84
C LEU A 105 23.69 -13.53 30.38
N ASN A 106 24.30 -14.68 30.11
CA ASN A 106 23.71 -16.03 30.05
C ASN A 106 22.49 -16.26 29.13
N GLY A 107 22.64 -17.17 28.15
CA GLY A 107 21.52 -17.99 27.68
C GLY A 107 21.32 -17.99 26.16
N GLU A 108 21.66 -19.13 25.58
CA GLU A 108 21.47 -19.60 24.20
C GLU A 108 20.00 -19.73 23.75
N ASP A 109 19.17 -18.68 23.84
CA ASP A 109 17.76 -18.73 23.41
C ASP A 109 17.46 -17.72 22.29
N GLY A 110 18.27 -17.77 21.23
CA GLY A 110 18.04 -17.00 20.03
C GLY A 110 16.87 -17.59 19.24
N VAL A 111 15.70 -16.95 19.27
CA VAL A 111 14.60 -17.28 18.36
C VAL A 111 15.02 -16.94 16.94
N GLU A 112 15.44 -17.95 16.18
CA GLU A 112 15.70 -17.79 14.75
C GLU A 112 14.38 -17.58 14.01
N GLN A 113 14.29 -16.48 13.27
CA GLN A 113 13.13 -16.22 12.44
C GLN A 113 13.11 -17.18 11.25
N THR A 114 12.27 -18.20 11.29
CA THR A 114 12.17 -19.23 10.23
C THR A 114 11.29 -18.80 9.06
N ALA A 115 10.45 -17.78 9.24
CA ALA A 115 9.72 -17.14 8.16
C ALA A 115 9.17 -15.75 8.54
N ILE A 116 8.84 -14.94 7.53
CA ILE A 116 8.18 -13.63 7.66
C ILE A 116 6.88 -13.66 6.86
N ARG A 117 5.76 -13.31 7.52
CA ARG A 117 4.48 -13.07 6.84
C ARG A 117 4.45 -11.65 6.27
N VAL A 118 3.98 -11.52 5.02
CA VAL A 118 3.90 -10.25 4.30
C VAL A 118 2.52 -10.14 3.66
N SER A 119 1.86 -8.99 3.81
CA SER A 119 0.58 -8.72 3.17
C SER A 119 0.77 -8.30 1.72
N LEU A 120 -0.09 -8.80 0.84
CA LEU A 120 -0.22 -8.38 -0.55
C LEU A 120 -1.17 -7.18 -0.71
N LYS A 121 -1.75 -6.69 0.39
CA LYS A 121 -2.57 -5.49 0.42
C LYS A 121 -1.74 -4.25 0.68
N CYS A 122 -2.10 -3.16 0.02
CA CYS A 122 -1.47 -1.86 0.19
C CYS A 122 -1.90 -1.26 1.54
N PRO A 123 -0.98 -0.76 2.37
CA PRO A 123 -1.32 -0.11 3.65
C PRO A 123 -2.07 1.22 3.48
N ILE A 124 -2.11 1.78 2.27
CA ILE A 124 -2.82 3.04 1.98
C ILE A 124 -4.28 2.77 1.60
N THR A 125 -4.51 1.80 0.70
CA THR A 125 -5.83 1.56 0.11
C THR A 125 -6.53 0.33 0.66
N PHE A 126 -5.80 -0.53 1.38
CA PHE A 126 -6.24 -1.86 1.83
C PHE A 126 -6.68 -2.80 0.69
N ARG A 127 -6.41 -2.42 -0.56
CA ARG A 127 -6.63 -3.23 -1.76
C ARG A 127 -5.35 -3.95 -2.17
N ARG A 128 -5.45 -4.99 -3.00
CA ARG A 128 -4.29 -5.70 -3.55
C ARG A 128 -3.37 -4.71 -4.27
N ILE A 129 -2.09 -4.74 -3.92
CA ILE A 129 -1.04 -3.92 -4.55
C ILE A 129 -0.98 -4.26 -6.04
N GLN A 130 -1.03 -3.24 -6.90
CA GLN A 130 -0.86 -3.43 -8.35
C GLN A 130 0.61 -3.23 -8.73
N LEU A 131 1.22 -2.16 -8.21
CA LEU A 131 2.61 -1.84 -8.47
C LEU A 131 3.38 -1.71 -7.14
N PRO A 132 4.10 -2.76 -6.70
CA PRO A 132 4.76 -2.77 -5.41
C PRO A 132 5.96 -1.84 -5.41
N ALA A 133 5.93 -0.87 -4.50
CA ALA A 133 7.04 0.04 -4.28
C ALA A 133 7.43 0.11 -2.80
N ARG A 134 8.66 0.57 -2.61
CA ARG A 134 9.28 0.84 -1.31
C ARG A 134 10.23 2.03 -1.44
N GLY A 135 10.60 2.62 -0.32
CA GLY A 135 11.71 3.57 -0.27
C GLY A 135 13.05 2.82 -0.26
N HIS A 136 14.09 3.46 -0.79
CA HIS A 136 15.46 2.95 -0.82
C HIS A 136 15.96 2.57 0.60
N ASP A 137 15.73 3.45 1.57
CA ASP A 137 16.16 3.32 2.98
C ASP A 137 15.20 2.49 3.86
N CYS A 138 14.13 1.98 3.27
CA CYS A 138 13.19 1.10 3.97
C CYS A 138 13.87 -0.24 4.28
N ARG A 139 13.78 -0.69 5.54
CA ARG A 139 14.32 -1.99 5.97
C ARG A 139 13.29 -3.12 6.00
N HIS A 140 12.00 -2.78 6.00
CA HIS A 140 10.89 -3.74 5.95
C HIS A 140 10.78 -4.43 4.58
N ILE A 141 10.02 -5.53 4.54
CA ILE A 141 9.68 -6.25 3.29
C ILE A 141 8.36 -5.74 2.69
N GLN A 142 7.41 -5.34 3.55
CA GLN A 142 6.08 -4.86 3.12
C GLN A 142 6.19 -3.73 2.09
N CYS A 143 5.57 -3.94 0.92
CA CYS A 143 5.47 -2.92 -0.12
C CYS A 143 4.18 -2.12 0.04
N PHE A 144 4.11 -0.98 -0.63
CA PHE A 144 2.89 -0.21 -0.84
C PHE A 144 2.64 -0.03 -2.33
N ASP A 145 1.40 0.31 -2.69
CA ASP A 145 1.03 0.57 -4.08
C ASP A 145 1.58 1.93 -4.55
N LEU A 146 2.38 1.91 -5.61
CA LEU A 146 3.11 3.09 -6.08
C LEU A 146 2.17 4.19 -6.57
N GLU A 147 1.15 3.86 -7.37
CA GLU A 147 0.23 4.86 -7.89
C GLU A 147 -0.53 5.55 -6.76
N SER A 148 -1.09 4.75 -5.85
CA SER A 148 -1.79 5.25 -4.66
C SER A 148 -0.89 6.14 -3.81
N TYR A 149 0.39 5.78 -3.66
CA TYR A 149 1.38 6.59 -2.95
C TYR A 149 1.65 7.93 -3.62
N LEU A 150 1.78 7.95 -4.96
CA LEU A 150 1.98 9.19 -5.72
C LEU A 150 0.75 10.11 -5.65
N GLN A 151 -0.46 9.55 -5.73
CA GLN A 151 -1.71 10.29 -5.56
C GLN A 151 -1.79 10.92 -4.17
N LEU A 152 -1.57 10.13 -3.11
CA LEU A 152 -1.57 10.62 -1.73
C LEU A 152 -0.58 11.80 -1.51
N ASN A 153 0.61 11.68 -2.08
CA ASN A 153 1.66 12.69 -1.90
C ASN A 153 1.50 13.90 -2.82
N CYS A 154 0.81 13.77 -3.96
CA CYS A 154 0.51 14.94 -4.80
C CYS A 154 -0.45 15.91 -4.10
N GLU A 155 -1.27 15.40 -3.17
CA GLU A 155 -2.19 16.18 -2.34
C GLU A 155 -1.55 16.68 -1.04
N ARG A 156 -0.89 15.79 -0.29
CA ARG A 156 -0.40 16.06 1.08
C ARG A 156 1.05 16.54 1.13
N GLY A 157 1.89 16.14 0.18
CA GLY A 157 3.30 16.54 0.09
C GLY A 157 4.19 16.12 1.26
N THR A 158 3.82 15.09 2.03
CA THR A 158 4.58 14.67 3.23
C THR A 158 5.76 13.75 2.91
N TRP A 159 5.65 12.95 1.85
CA TRP A 159 6.66 12.03 1.32
C TRP A 159 7.29 11.12 2.39
N ARG A 160 6.42 10.48 3.18
CA ARG A 160 6.82 9.48 4.19
C ARG A 160 6.28 8.12 3.84
N CYS A 161 7.10 7.09 4.02
CA CYS A 161 6.74 5.70 3.81
C CYS A 161 5.54 5.31 4.71
N PRO A 162 4.45 4.75 4.16
CA PRO A 162 3.27 4.36 4.94
C PRO A 162 3.51 3.17 5.88
N VAL A 163 4.64 2.46 5.74
CA VAL A 163 4.97 1.29 6.56
C VAL A 163 5.86 1.68 7.76
N CYS A 164 6.93 2.44 7.52
CA CYS A 164 7.92 2.75 8.56
C CYS A 164 8.12 4.24 8.85
N ASN A 165 7.32 5.11 8.22
CA ASN A 165 7.34 6.56 8.39
C ASN A 165 8.68 7.26 8.05
N LYS A 166 9.68 6.55 7.51
CA LYS A 166 10.90 7.13 6.96
C LYS A 166 10.60 7.98 5.73
N THR A 167 11.45 8.96 5.47
CA THR A 167 11.42 9.76 4.24
C THR A 167 11.51 8.86 3.01
N ALA A 168 10.61 9.07 2.05
CA ALA A 168 10.55 8.33 0.79
C ALA A 168 10.18 9.31 -0.34
N LEU A 169 11.16 10.14 -0.72
CA LEU A 169 11.05 11.09 -1.83
C LEU A 169 11.01 10.35 -3.17
N LEU A 170 10.55 11.03 -4.21
CA LEU A 170 10.38 10.46 -5.55
C LEU A 170 11.65 9.78 -6.07
N GLU A 171 12.81 10.42 -5.89
CA GLU A 171 14.11 9.91 -6.30
C GLU A 171 14.56 8.68 -5.51
N GLY A 172 14.03 8.47 -4.31
CA GLY A 172 14.33 7.33 -3.44
C GLY A 172 13.31 6.21 -3.52
N LEU A 173 12.30 6.29 -4.40
CA LEU A 173 11.36 5.21 -4.63
C LEU A 173 11.97 4.13 -5.53
N GLU A 174 11.63 2.89 -5.22
CA GLU A 174 12.05 1.68 -5.93
C GLU A 174 10.81 0.81 -6.18
N VAL A 175 10.67 0.28 -7.40
CA VAL A 175 9.66 -0.74 -7.75
C VAL A 175 10.26 -2.11 -7.43
N ASP A 176 9.64 -2.86 -6.53
CA ASP A 176 10.18 -4.13 -6.02
C ASP A 176 9.82 -5.27 -6.99
N GLN A 177 10.79 -5.68 -7.81
CA GLN A 177 10.56 -6.67 -8.86
C GLN A 177 10.22 -8.06 -8.30
N TYR A 178 10.81 -8.45 -7.17
CA TYR A 178 10.52 -9.72 -6.52
C TYR A 178 9.06 -9.78 -6.07
N MET A 179 8.58 -8.74 -5.38
CA MET A 179 7.17 -8.68 -4.97
C MET A 179 6.21 -8.57 -6.17
N LEU A 180 6.62 -7.87 -7.24
CA LEU A 180 5.84 -7.75 -8.47
C LEU A 180 5.61 -9.12 -9.11
N GLY A 181 6.65 -9.94 -9.23
CA GLY A 181 6.51 -11.31 -9.74
C GLY A 181 5.53 -12.15 -8.91
N ILE A 182 5.51 -11.96 -7.58
CA ILE A 182 4.61 -12.71 -6.70
C ILE A 182 3.17 -12.29 -6.96
N LEU A 183 2.92 -10.98 -7.00
CA LEU A 183 1.60 -10.41 -7.27
C LEU A 183 1.04 -10.87 -8.62
N ILE A 184 1.87 -10.92 -9.67
CA ILE A 184 1.50 -11.44 -10.99
C ILE A 184 1.16 -12.94 -10.90
N TYR A 185 2.00 -13.74 -10.24
CA TYR A 185 1.77 -15.18 -10.08
C TYR A 185 0.44 -15.49 -9.39
N VAL A 186 0.08 -14.71 -8.36
CA VAL A 186 -1.14 -14.92 -7.56
C VAL A 186 -2.32 -14.03 -7.99
N GLN A 187 -2.26 -13.34 -9.13
CA GLN A 187 -3.23 -12.31 -9.52
C GLN A 187 -4.69 -12.79 -9.54
N ASN A 188 -4.91 -14.06 -9.94
CA ASN A 188 -6.23 -14.68 -10.05
C ASN A 188 -6.59 -15.51 -8.81
N SER A 189 -6.04 -15.16 -7.64
CA SER A 189 -6.29 -15.85 -6.37
C SER A 189 -6.81 -14.91 -5.29
N GLU A 190 -7.40 -15.48 -4.25
CA GLU A 190 -7.88 -14.78 -3.06
C GLU A 190 -6.81 -14.59 -1.98
N TYR A 191 -5.57 -15.06 -2.19
CA TYR A 191 -4.52 -14.95 -1.18
C TYR A 191 -4.16 -13.49 -0.88
N GLU A 192 -4.28 -13.11 0.38
CA GLU A 192 -3.97 -11.74 0.83
C GLU A 192 -2.60 -11.62 1.49
N GLU A 193 -1.98 -12.75 1.81
CA GLU A 193 -0.69 -12.82 2.48
C GLU A 193 0.16 -13.96 1.93
N ILE A 194 1.47 -13.78 2.06
CA ILE A 194 2.48 -14.80 1.78
C ILE A 194 3.38 -14.96 3.00
N THR A 195 4.03 -16.11 3.07
CA THR A 195 5.12 -16.37 4.01
C THR A 195 6.41 -16.52 3.20
N ILE A 196 7.46 -15.79 3.59
CA ILE A 196 8.79 -15.83 2.97
C ILE A 196 9.78 -16.42 3.97
N ASP A 197 10.66 -17.33 3.55
CA ASP A 197 11.67 -17.97 4.41
C ASP A 197 13.09 -17.33 4.25
N PRO A 198 14.10 -17.74 5.03
CA PRO A 198 15.47 -17.21 4.95
C PRO A 198 16.16 -17.40 3.60
N VAL A 199 15.79 -18.42 2.82
CA VAL A 199 16.29 -18.62 1.46
C VAL A 199 15.51 -17.82 0.42
N CYS A 200 14.51 -17.04 0.88
CA CYS A 200 13.59 -16.25 0.09
C CYS A 200 12.71 -17.10 -0.82
N SER A 201 12.39 -18.34 -0.42
CA SER A 201 11.25 -19.05 -1.00
C SER A 201 9.98 -18.53 -0.34
N TRP A 202 8.88 -18.57 -1.06
CA TRP A 202 7.61 -18.05 -0.59
C TRP A 202 6.47 -19.03 -0.83
N LYS A 203 5.45 -18.93 0.01
CA LYS A 203 4.20 -19.68 -0.13
C LYS A 203 3.00 -18.80 0.23
N PRO A 204 1.86 -18.95 -0.46
CA PRO A 204 0.63 -18.27 -0.07
C PRO A 204 0.16 -18.73 1.31
N VAL A 205 -0.40 -17.82 2.09
CA VAL A 205 -1.11 -18.16 3.33
C VAL A 205 -2.57 -18.44 2.96
N PRO A 206 -3.10 -19.65 3.24
CA PRO A 206 -4.49 -19.96 2.94
C PRO A 206 -5.44 -19.01 3.66
N VAL A 207 -6.41 -18.48 2.92
CA VAL A 207 -7.54 -17.77 3.51
C VAL A 207 -8.34 -18.82 4.27
N LYS A 208 -8.44 -18.70 5.59
CA LYS A 208 -9.38 -19.52 6.35
C LYS A 208 -10.77 -19.06 5.92
N PRO A 209 -11.60 -19.91 5.32
CA PRO A 209 -12.99 -19.54 5.11
C PRO A 209 -13.57 -19.22 6.49
N ASP A 210 -14.17 -18.04 6.63
CA ASP A 210 -15.01 -17.77 7.78
C ASP A 210 -16.11 -18.83 7.75
N ILE A 211 -15.96 -19.84 8.60
CA ILE A 211 -16.99 -20.81 8.85
C ILE A 211 -18.11 -20.00 9.48
N HIS A 212 -19.09 -19.62 8.66
CA HIS A 212 -20.41 -19.22 9.13
C HIS A 212 -20.78 -20.23 10.21
N VAL A 213 -20.88 -19.75 11.45
CA VAL A 213 -21.59 -20.46 12.51
C VAL A 213 -22.93 -20.80 11.89
N LYS A 214 -23.17 -22.09 11.61
CA LYS A 214 -24.50 -22.56 11.24
C LYS A 214 -25.44 -22.06 12.33
N GLU A 215 -26.37 -21.19 11.96
CA GLU A 215 -27.63 -21.08 12.68
C GLU A 215 -28.25 -22.48 12.66
N GLU A 216 -28.10 -23.19 13.77
CA GLU A 216 -28.95 -24.34 14.10
C GLU A 216 -30.37 -23.81 14.27
N SER A 217 -31.12 -23.81 13.16
CA SER A 217 -32.58 -23.71 13.17
C SER A 217 -33.15 -25.06 13.57
N ASP A 218 -33.16 -25.36 14.87
CA ASP A 218 -34.35 -25.93 15.53
C ASP A 218 -34.12 -25.99 17.06
N GLY A 219 -34.59 -24.95 17.74
CA GLY A 219 -34.69 -24.91 19.19
C GLY A 219 -36.10 -24.49 19.58
N PRO A 220 -36.77 -25.16 20.55
CA PRO A 220 -38.17 -24.91 20.84
C PRO A 220 -38.34 -23.52 21.46
N VAL A 221 -39.29 -22.77 20.91
CA VAL A 221 -39.71 -21.47 21.43
C VAL A 221 -40.32 -21.67 22.82
N LEU A 222 -39.84 -20.92 23.84
CA LEU A 222 -40.68 -20.02 24.66
C LEU A 222 -39.91 -19.30 25.79
N LYS A 223 -40.09 -17.96 25.76
CA LYS A 223 -40.19 -16.98 26.86
C LYS A 223 -38.91 -16.41 27.52
N ARG A 224 -38.71 -15.15 27.17
CA ARG A 224 -37.86 -14.11 27.77
C ARG A 224 -38.11 -13.91 29.28
N CYS A 225 -37.05 -13.80 30.09
CA CYS A 225 -36.74 -12.61 30.91
C CYS A 225 -35.53 -12.77 31.85
N ARG A 226 -34.63 -11.78 31.75
CA ARG A 226 -33.82 -11.08 32.79
C ARG A 226 -32.68 -11.81 33.51
N THR A 227 -31.54 -11.12 33.46
CA THR A 227 -30.29 -11.21 34.24
C THR A 227 -30.47 -11.41 35.74
N LEU A 228 -29.71 -12.34 36.35
CA LEU A 228 -29.23 -12.25 37.74
C LEU A 228 -27.82 -12.89 37.93
N SER A 229 -27.18 -12.40 39.00
CA SER A 229 -25.77 -12.46 39.45
C SER A 229 -25.26 -13.82 39.99
N PRO A 230 -23.94 -13.96 40.29
CA PRO A 230 -23.25 -15.23 40.48
C PRO A 230 -23.29 -15.71 41.94
N SER A 231 -23.96 -16.82 42.17
CA SER A 231 -23.75 -17.69 43.34
C SER A 231 -24.49 -18.99 43.06
N HIS A 232 -23.82 -20.13 43.23
CA HIS A 232 -24.23 -21.52 42.93
C HIS A 232 -23.49 -22.13 41.73
N MET A 233 -22.20 -22.46 41.92
CA MET A 233 -21.51 -23.44 41.09
C MET A 233 -21.86 -24.84 41.61
N VAL A 234 -22.31 -25.71 40.72
CA VAL A 234 -22.29 -27.17 40.92
C VAL A 234 -21.50 -27.75 39.75
N LEU A 235 -20.36 -28.39 40.04
CA LEU A 235 -19.57 -29.07 39.01
C LEU A 235 -20.27 -30.40 38.60
N PRO A 236 -20.25 -30.76 37.31
CA PRO A 236 -20.70 -32.09 36.88
C PRO A 236 -19.77 -33.19 37.39
N SER A 237 -20.39 -34.36 37.62
CA SER A 237 -19.76 -35.57 38.17
C SER A 237 -18.80 -36.22 37.17
N VAL A 238 -17.77 -36.88 37.73
CA VAL A 238 -16.71 -37.65 37.04
C VAL A 238 -17.26 -38.73 36.09
N MET A 239 -18.54 -39.09 36.20
CA MET A 239 -19.23 -40.06 35.33
C MET A 239 -19.45 -39.52 33.89
N GLU A 240 -19.55 -38.20 33.68
CA GLU A 240 -19.78 -37.60 32.34
C GLU A 240 -18.48 -37.40 31.54
N MET A 241 -17.32 -37.34 32.19
CA MET A 241 -16.02 -37.21 31.48
C MET A 241 -15.53 -38.53 30.85
N ILE A 242 -16.09 -39.68 31.24
CA ILE A 242 -15.63 -41.00 30.79
C ILE A 242 -16.32 -41.43 29.48
N ALA A 243 -17.44 -40.82 29.09
CA ALA A 243 -18.16 -41.15 27.86
C ALA A 243 -17.51 -40.57 26.58
N SER A 244 -16.46 -39.75 26.69
CA SER A 244 -15.84 -39.05 25.57
C SER A 244 -14.63 -39.76 24.94
N LEU A 245 -14.27 -40.96 25.40
CA LEU A 245 -13.11 -41.71 24.91
C LEU A 245 -13.49 -43.14 24.52
N GLY A 246 -13.78 -43.36 23.23
CA GLY A 246 -14.00 -44.67 22.64
C GLY A 246 -13.80 -44.65 21.10
N PRO A 247 -13.03 -45.58 20.49
CA PRO A 247 -12.58 -45.48 19.09
C PRO A 247 -13.25 -46.47 18.14
N SER A 248 -13.42 -46.10 16.86
CA SER A 248 -13.47 -46.99 15.66
C SER A 248 -13.85 -46.14 14.43
N SER A 249 -12.97 -45.85 13.48
CA SER A 249 -12.46 -46.67 12.36
C SER A 249 -13.34 -46.68 11.10
N SER A 250 -12.72 -46.14 10.02
CA SER A 250 -12.80 -46.51 8.59
C SER A 250 -14.14 -46.42 7.83
N SER A 251 -14.21 -45.53 6.83
CA SER A 251 -14.04 -45.86 5.39
C SER A 251 -14.44 -44.68 4.47
N ASN A 252 -13.58 -44.40 3.49
CA ASN A 252 -13.75 -43.45 2.35
C ASN A 252 -14.65 -44.06 1.24
N PRO A 253 -14.91 -43.42 0.07
CA PRO A 253 -14.67 -42.02 -0.37
C PRO A 253 -15.88 -41.36 -1.08
N ALA A 254 -15.89 -40.03 -1.20
CA ALA A 254 -16.58 -39.37 -2.33
C ALA A 254 -16.01 -37.97 -2.62
N SER A 255 -15.44 -37.87 -3.83
CA SER A 255 -15.28 -36.71 -4.71
C SER A 255 -15.67 -35.31 -4.17
N ALA A 256 -14.66 -34.46 -4.00
CA ALA A 256 -14.80 -33.01 -4.17
C ALA A 256 -13.49 -32.45 -4.75
N SER A 257 -13.62 -31.79 -5.89
CA SER A 257 -12.57 -31.08 -6.62
C SER A 257 -11.89 -30.05 -5.73
N SER A 258 -10.65 -30.32 -5.34
CA SER A 258 -9.77 -29.36 -4.66
C SER A 258 -9.18 -28.40 -5.69
N PRO A 259 -9.13 -27.07 -5.45
CA PRO A 259 -8.30 -26.20 -6.26
C PRO A 259 -6.84 -26.61 -6.05
N MET A 260 -6.10 -26.75 -7.16
CA MET A 260 -4.72 -27.24 -7.19
C MET A 260 -3.85 -26.57 -6.11
N PRO A 261 -3.09 -27.33 -5.31
CA PRO A 261 -2.09 -26.72 -4.43
C PRO A 261 -1.00 -26.13 -5.32
N TYR A 262 -0.85 -24.80 -5.32
CA TYR A 262 0.32 -24.15 -5.90
C TYR A 262 1.57 -24.72 -5.20
N PRO A 263 2.49 -25.40 -5.92
CA PRO A 263 3.70 -25.92 -5.29
C PRO A 263 4.52 -24.76 -4.75
N SER A 264 5.24 -24.97 -3.63
CA SER A 264 6.22 -24.00 -3.15
C SER A 264 7.26 -23.77 -4.25
N LEU A 265 7.30 -22.58 -4.85
CA LEU A 265 8.33 -22.27 -5.83
C LEU A 265 9.66 -22.02 -5.12
N SER A 266 10.69 -22.75 -5.52
CA SER A 266 12.06 -22.39 -5.20
C SER A 266 12.36 -21.01 -5.76
N THR A 267 13.02 -20.16 -4.97
CA THR A 267 13.46 -18.82 -5.37
C THR A 267 14.18 -18.84 -6.70
N CYS A 268 15.01 -19.87 -6.96
CA CYS A 268 15.75 -19.99 -8.20
C CYS A 268 14.84 -20.21 -9.41
N LEU A 269 13.78 -21.01 -9.27
CA LEU A 269 12.82 -21.28 -10.34
C LEU A 269 11.93 -20.05 -10.59
N PHE A 270 11.52 -19.37 -9.52
CA PHE A 270 10.73 -18.14 -9.59
C PHE A 270 11.52 -16.98 -10.23
N LEU A 271 12.79 -16.81 -9.85
CA LEU A 271 13.70 -15.84 -10.45
C LEU A 271 14.02 -16.16 -11.92
N GLN A 272 13.97 -17.42 -12.34
CA GLN A 272 14.13 -17.82 -13.74
C GLN A 272 12.89 -17.57 -14.59
N LEU A 273 11.70 -17.47 -13.99
CA LEU A 273 10.43 -17.12 -14.66
C LEU A 273 10.21 -15.60 -14.75
N LEU A 274 10.91 -14.84 -13.91
CA LEU A 274 10.85 -13.37 -13.88
C LEU A 274 11.35 -12.64 -15.14
N PRO A 275 12.38 -13.09 -15.90
CA PRO A 275 12.93 -12.41 -17.08
C PRO A 275 11.89 -12.07 -18.15
N GLU A 276 10.90 -12.95 -18.37
CA GLU A 276 9.78 -12.70 -19.29
C GLU A 276 8.85 -11.57 -18.79
N LEU A 277 8.81 -11.32 -17.48
CA LEU A 277 8.00 -10.26 -16.85
C LEU A 277 8.75 -8.93 -16.69
N THR A 278 9.99 -8.80 -17.21
CA THR A 278 10.85 -7.63 -16.98
C THR A 278 10.84 -6.58 -18.08
N ASN A 279 10.14 -6.84 -19.19
CA ASN A 279 9.98 -5.83 -20.23
C ASN A 279 9.14 -4.67 -19.66
N PRO A 280 9.70 -3.46 -19.50
CA PRO A 280 8.96 -2.33 -18.94
C PRO A 280 7.71 -1.98 -19.76
N ASP A 281 7.70 -2.24 -21.06
CA ASP A 281 6.53 -1.97 -21.92
C ASP A 281 5.44 -3.04 -21.75
N GLU A 282 5.81 -4.28 -21.41
CA GLU A 282 4.86 -5.37 -21.10
C GLU A 282 4.31 -5.21 -19.67
N LEU A 283 5.14 -4.83 -18.69
CA LEU A 283 4.70 -4.44 -17.35
C LEU A 283 3.71 -3.28 -17.36
N LEU A 284 3.88 -2.33 -18.28
CA LEU A 284 2.92 -1.25 -18.51
C LEU A 284 1.60 -1.75 -19.11
N SER A 285 1.62 -2.85 -19.88
CA SER A 285 0.41 -3.45 -20.45
C SER A 285 -0.42 -4.23 -19.42
N TYR A 286 0.22 -4.79 -18.39
CA TYR A 286 -0.45 -5.42 -17.25
C TYR A 286 -1.20 -4.43 -16.34
N LEU A 287 -0.94 -3.12 -16.48
CA LEU A 287 -1.69 -2.07 -15.77
C LEU A 287 -3.06 -1.74 -16.44
N GLY A 288 -3.47 -2.52 -17.45
CA GLY A 288 -4.80 -2.47 -18.07
C GLY A 288 -5.01 -1.32 -19.08
N PRO A 289 -5.98 -1.46 -20.01
CA PRO A 289 -6.43 -0.34 -20.84
C PRO A 289 -7.27 0.67 -20.03
N PRO A 290 -7.47 1.90 -20.54
CA PRO A 290 -8.16 2.96 -19.82
C PRO A 290 -9.65 2.66 -19.71
N ASP A 291 -10.13 2.33 -18.51
CA ASP A 291 -11.52 2.62 -18.18
C ASP A 291 -11.64 4.13 -17.95
N LEU A 292 -12.01 4.85 -19.01
CA LEU A 292 -12.62 6.17 -18.91
C LEU A 292 -14.10 5.98 -18.50
N PRO A 293 -14.66 6.87 -17.65
CA PRO A 293 -14.38 8.30 -17.70
C PRO A 293 -13.80 8.83 -16.40
N ASN A 294 -12.72 9.59 -16.50
CA ASN A 294 -12.55 10.71 -15.60
C ASN A 294 -12.57 11.99 -16.43
N ASN A 295 -13.64 12.73 -16.23
CA ASN A 295 -13.98 13.95 -16.91
C ASN A 295 -12.86 15.00 -16.77
N ASN A 296 -12.57 15.68 -17.88
CA ASN A 296 -11.77 16.89 -18.04
C ASN A 296 -10.24 16.77 -17.95
N ASN A 297 -9.57 16.66 -19.12
CA ASN A 297 -8.76 17.75 -19.70
C ASN A 297 -7.86 17.35 -20.91
N ASP A 298 -7.99 16.16 -21.48
CA ASP A 298 -7.10 15.75 -22.60
C ASP A 298 -7.58 16.19 -24.01
N ASP A 299 -8.74 16.83 -24.14
CA ASP A 299 -9.26 17.31 -25.45
C ASP A 299 -8.69 18.65 -25.95
N LEU A 300 -7.75 19.28 -25.22
CA LEU A 300 -7.19 20.60 -25.63
C LEU A 300 -5.76 20.56 -26.17
N LEU A 301 -5.13 19.38 -26.26
CA LEU A 301 -3.82 19.23 -26.90
C LEU A 301 -3.91 18.91 -28.40
N SER A 302 -5.10 18.70 -28.95
CA SER A 302 -5.33 18.53 -30.40
C SER A 302 -5.56 19.83 -31.17
N LEU A 303 -5.57 21.00 -30.50
CA LEU A 303 -5.87 22.30 -31.12
C LEU A 303 -4.65 23.20 -31.40
N PHE A 304 -3.43 22.76 -31.09
CA PHE A 304 -2.21 23.55 -31.34
C PHE A 304 -1.19 22.89 -32.30
N GLU A 305 -1.57 21.82 -33.00
CA GLU A 305 -0.75 21.25 -34.08
C GLU A 305 -1.17 21.70 -35.49
N ASN A 306 -2.05 22.69 -35.63
CA ASN A 306 -2.33 23.34 -36.92
C ASN A 306 -2.39 24.87 -36.78
N ASN A 307 -1.22 25.50 -36.75
CA ASN A 307 -0.85 26.76 -37.43
C ASN A 307 0.48 27.30 -36.91
#